data_AF-A0A970BEF1-F1
#
_entry.id   AF-A0A970BEF1-F1
#
_cell.length_a   1.000
_cell.length_b   1.000
_cell.length_c   1.000
_cell.angle_alpha   90.00
_cell.angle_beta   90.00
_cell.angle_gamma   90.00
#
_symmetry.space_group_name_H-M   'P 1'
#
loop_
_entity.id
_entity.type
_entity.pdbx_description
1 polymer ?
#
loop_
_entity_poly.entity_id
_entity_poly.type
_entity_poly.pdbx_seq_one_letter_code
_entity_poly.pdbx_strand_id
1 'polypeptide(L)'
;TFSGLKYYVFDENPGSIYTYNADYSLANQIMNFNLYTVPNFYVKEKTRNVEFTYNSENYSLPISYNENLMNFYSSYPQCNIGLYFDAGVSELTKESLAKALWPIIHKMDEKEAVSFLLNMVQTGFEYQTDEEQFGAEKYFFPEEILYYPYSDCEDRAVFFAFLVNEYLQLPVISLCYPMHVATAVNFSDKTYGDFIKYKGDNYTVCDPTYINAPIGATMPQYKKSKIDIIAPEKRIHDDNQPIFVWERIYSAGGSRLGGSQDLVYLKDNSYVVAGFFKDSLSLGKTVYNTDKNTTGLFIAIYDKSDNLVFVNTLQAKGYIAPDGLTLDENSNIYVTGQFAGSMEYDKLNIKASSPDDQFVLKMNSNGKIDWLTAVKLDTVTLKKPYAFQCLLSEKGEIQGFMFVSDESLDENIKIYENEDNLIVIAASRGMSESGFTPTPDFESSSKFDLANTWKSIADHYIALRYNKNIAGFFALIETMEKSNLNVSGKEILATLNTLNPDFQKKYKGFYDQLQNLSKLSSKNGVVSFYTDKGKVVKCGPISITNGAQAQMRNYKSGNKQINTMKGIYYDTLFRSRDINYIKFFKVNGDLMIDYSKDHNQKVINTEKDILRL
;
A
#
# COMPACT_ATOMS: atom_id res chain seq x y z
N THR A 1 -8.10 31.26 -4.75
CA THR A 1 -7.19 30.64 -5.75
C THR A 1 -5.85 31.36 -5.69
N PHE A 2 -4.73 30.65 -5.59
CA PHE A 2 -3.39 31.23 -5.57
C PHE A 2 -2.52 30.49 -6.59
N SER A 3 -1.86 31.21 -7.50
CA SER A 3 -1.03 30.61 -8.57
C SER A 3 -1.73 29.51 -9.40
N GLY A 4 -3.03 29.67 -9.67
CA GLY A 4 -3.82 28.69 -10.42
C GLY A 4 -4.37 27.52 -9.59
N LEU A 5 -3.98 27.39 -8.31
CA LEU A 5 -4.49 26.37 -7.40
C LEU A 5 -5.70 26.89 -6.60
N LYS A 6 -6.77 26.09 -6.56
CA LYS A 6 -7.97 26.38 -5.74
C LYS A 6 -7.73 25.87 -4.32
N TYR A 7 -8.15 26.66 -3.34
CA TYR A 7 -8.04 26.35 -1.92
C TYR A 7 -9.44 26.46 -1.30
N TYR A 8 -9.74 25.57 -0.36
CA TYR A 8 -10.98 25.58 0.41
C TYR A 8 -10.71 26.13 1.80
N VAL A 9 -11.71 26.84 2.34
CA VAL A 9 -11.65 27.42 3.67
C VAL A 9 -12.71 26.74 4.50
N PHE A 10 -12.30 26.12 5.61
CA PHE A 10 -13.17 25.31 6.48
C PHE A 10 -13.97 26.16 7.49
N ASP A 11 -13.96 27.48 7.36
CA ASP A 11 -14.62 28.41 8.28
C ASP A 11 -15.61 29.29 7.50
N GLU A 12 -16.82 29.48 8.05
CA GLU A 12 -17.88 30.31 7.47
C GLU A 12 -17.48 31.79 7.38
N ASN A 13 -16.57 32.24 8.25
CA ASN A 13 -16.08 33.62 8.24
C ASN A 13 -14.58 33.71 8.58
N PRO A 14 -13.70 33.36 7.64
CA PRO A 14 -12.26 33.22 7.89
C PRO A 14 -11.54 34.55 8.13
N GLY A 15 -12.25 35.68 8.07
CA GLY A 15 -11.66 37.01 8.13
C GLY A 15 -10.66 37.22 7.00
N SER A 16 -9.43 37.60 7.34
CA SER A 16 -8.34 37.81 6.38
C SER A 16 -7.41 36.60 6.34
N ILE A 17 -7.25 36.00 5.16
CA ILE A 17 -6.34 34.88 4.92
C ILE A 17 -5.00 35.43 4.43
N TYR A 18 -3.93 35.13 5.17
CA TYR A 18 -2.56 35.49 4.80
C TYR A 18 -1.82 34.24 4.31
N THR A 19 -1.09 34.37 3.20
CA THR A 19 -0.29 33.30 2.60
C THR A 19 1.15 33.78 2.37
N TYR A 20 2.09 32.84 2.25
CA TYR A 20 3.51 33.11 2.05
C TYR A 20 4.00 32.35 0.80
N ASN A 21 4.98 32.90 0.08
CA ASN A 21 5.57 32.28 -1.13
C ASN A 21 6.47 31.06 -0.86
N ALA A 22 6.40 30.49 0.34
CA ALA A 22 7.18 29.34 0.76
C ALA A 22 6.23 28.30 1.37
N ASP A 23 6.34 27.05 0.91
CA ASP A 23 5.70 25.93 1.56
C ASP A 23 6.21 25.81 2.99
N TYR A 24 5.32 25.41 3.90
CA TYR A 24 5.76 25.05 5.24
C TYR A 24 6.79 23.93 5.15
N SER A 25 7.99 24.13 5.70
CA SER A 25 9.12 23.20 5.48
C SER A 25 8.89 21.75 5.95
N LEU A 26 7.87 21.50 6.80
CA LEU A 26 7.45 20.16 7.21
C LEU A 26 6.29 19.60 6.37
N ALA A 27 5.72 20.39 5.45
CA ALA A 27 4.71 19.92 4.49
C ALA A 27 5.39 19.02 3.45
N ASN A 28 5.39 17.72 3.74
CA ASN A 28 5.88 16.66 2.86
C ASN A 28 4.75 15.89 2.17
N GLN A 29 3.50 16.25 2.47
CA GLN A 29 2.29 15.63 1.93
C GLN A 29 1.35 16.73 1.43
N ILE A 30 0.88 16.56 0.20
CA ILE A 30 -0.27 17.32 -0.30
C ILE A 30 -1.49 16.77 0.45
N MET A 31 -2.24 17.64 1.12
CA MET A 31 -3.52 17.25 1.70
C MET A 31 -4.44 16.83 0.55
N ASN A 32 -4.73 15.53 0.50
CA ASN A 32 -5.51 14.90 -0.54
C ASN A 32 -6.73 14.25 0.10
N PHE A 33 -7.92 14.68 -0.29
CA PHE A 33 -9.17 14.11 0.17
C PHE A 33 -9.59 12.88 -0.67
N ASN A 34 -8.88 12.56 -1.75
CA ASN A 34 -9.21 11.37 -2.52
C ASN A 34 -9.03 10.09 -1.70
N LEU A 35 -10.12 9.36 -1.51
CA LEU A 35 -10.15 8.05 -0.85
C LEU A 35 -10.10 6.94 -1.90
N TYR A 36 -8.99 6.80 -2.62
CA TYR A 36 -8.84 5.73 -3.62
C TYR A 36 -8.91 4.32 -3.01
N THR A 37 -8.60 4.21 -1.72
CA THR A 37 -8.72 3.00 -0.91
C THR A 37 -9.50 3.35 0.36
N VAL A 38 -10.34 2.44 0.82
CA VAL A 38 -11.07 2.65 2.08
C VAL A 38 -10.14 2.43 3.28
N PRO A 39 -10.32 3.17 4.40
CA PRO A 39 -9.63 2.87 5.64
C PRO A 39 -9.99 1.47 6.15
N ASN A 40 -9.00 0.74 6.68
CA ASN A 40 -9.19 -0.60 7.24
C ASN A 40 -9.77 -0.53 8.66
N PHE A 41 -11.09 -0.33 8.77
CA PHE A 41 -11.80 -0.37 10.05
C PHE A 41 -12.26 -1.79 10.39
N TYR A 42 -12.39 -2.07 11.69
CA TYR A 42 -13.08 -3.27 12.17
C TYR A 42 -14.44 -3.43 11.46
N VAL A 43 -14.73 -4.64 10.97
CA VAL A 43 -15.93 -4.91 10.19
C VAL A 43 -17.13 -5.07 11.12
N LYS A 44 -18.02 -4.08 11.11
CA LYS A 44 -19.37 -4.19 11.67
C LYS A 44 -20.36 -4.37 10.51
N GLU A 45 -20.49 -5.62 10.07
CA GLU A 45 -21.28 -5.98 8.90
C GLU A 45 -22.78 -5.69 9.10
N LYS A 46 -23.36 -5.06 8.09
CA LYS A 46 -24.80 -4.86 7.87
C LYS A 46 -25.15 -5.29 6.46
N THR A 47 -26.41 -5.61 6.22
CA THR A 47 -26.88 -6.07 4.91
C THR A 47 -28.09 -5.26 4.48
N ARG A 48 -28.11 -4.79 3.23
CA ARG A 48 -29.28 -4.25 2.55
C ARG A 48 -29.71 -5.21 1.45
N ASN A 49 -31.00 -5.55 1.44
CA ASN A 49 -31.58 -6.26 0.30
C ASN A 49 -31.97 -5.23 -0.77
N VAL A 50 -31.33 -5.28 -1.92
CA VAL A 50 -31.67 -4.44 -3.08
C VAL A 50 -32.70 -5.20 -3.91
N GLU A 51 -33.93 -4.70 -3.94
CA GLU A 51 -35.06 -5.35 -4.60
C GLU A 51 -35.48 -4.59 -5.86
N PHE A 52 -35.57 -5.27 -6.99
CA PHE A 52 -35.93 -4.66 -8.27
C PHE A 52 -36.50 -5.69 -9.24
N THR A 53 -37.10 -5.22 -10.33
CA THR A 53 -37.66 -6.07 -11.39
C THR A 53 -36.96 -5.78 -12.71
N TYR A 54 -36.38 -6.81 -13.31
CA TYR A 54 -35.78 -6.74 -14.65
C TYR A 54 -36.36 -7.81 -15.56
N ASN A 55 -36.82 -7.43 -16.75
CA ASN A 55 -37.44 -8.33 -17.73
C ASN A 55 -38.58 -9.22 -17.15
N SER A 56 -39.38 -8.67 -16.23
CA SER A 56 -40.46 -9.37 -15.51
C SER A 56 -40.01 -10.42 -14.48
N GLU A 57 -38.72 -10.52 -14.19
CA GLU A 57 -38.18 -11.29 -13.08
C GLU A 57 -37.88 -10.38 -11.90
N ASN A 58 -38.20 -10.85 -10.69
CA ASN A 58 -37.91 -10.11 -9.45
C ASN A 58 -36.58 -10.58 -8.86
N TYR A 59 -35.72 -9.62 -8.54
CA TYR A 59 -34.42 -9.84 -7.92
C TYR A 59 -34.45 -9.26 -6.51
N SER A 60 -33.79 -9.96 -5.58
CA SER A 60 -33.53 -9.48 -4.22
C SER A 60 -32.08 -9.85 -3.90
N LEU A 61 -31.20 -8.84 -3.93
CA LEU A 61 -29.76 -9.02 -3.80
C LEU A 61 -29.32 -8.59 -2.39
N PRO A 62 -28.89 -9.52 -1.52
CA PRO A 62 -28.38 -9.18 -0.20
C PRO A 62 -26.96 -8.64 -0.33
N ILE A 63 -26.79 -7.33 -0.13
CA ILE A 63 -25.50 -6.65 -0.24
C ILE A 63 -25.03 -6.23 1.15
N SER A 64 -23.84 -6.67 1.53
CA SER A 64 -23.23 -6.36 2.82
C SER A 64 -22.37 -5.10 2.75
N TYR A 65 -22.32 -4.31 3.83
CA TYR A 65 -21.49 -3.13 3.97
C TYR A 65 -20.99 -2.98 5.41
N ASN A 66 -19.92 -2.18 5.63
CA ASN A 66 -19.36 -1.92 6.95
C ASN A 66 -19.95 -0.66 7.59
N GLU A 67 -20.73 -0.80 8.67
CA GLU A 67 -21.35 0.33 9.38
C GLU A 67 -20.32 1.33 9.94
N ASN A 68 -19.12 0.87 10.32
CA ASN A 68 -18.07 1.77 10.81
C ASN A 68 -17.54 2.71 9.73
N LEU A 69 -17.57 2.26 8.47
CA LEU A 69 -17.16 3.08 7.33
C LEU A 69 -18.21 4.17 7.03
N MET A 70 -19.50 3.87 7.23
CA MET A 70 -20.58 4.87 7.10
C MET A 70 -20.43 5.98 8.14
N ASN A 71 -20.10 5.61 9.39
CA ASN A 71 -19.82 6.59 10.44
C ASN A 71 -18.64 7.50 10.06
N PHE A 72 -17.58 6.94 9.48
CA PHE A 72 -16.47 7.74 8.95
C PHE A 72 -16.91 8.68 7.83
N TYR A 73 -17.65 8.19 6.83
CA TYR A 73 -18.15 9.00 5.71
C TYR A 73 -19.08 10.13 6.15
N SER A 74 -19.92 9.91 7.16
CA SER A 74 -20.77 10.96 7.74
C SER A 74 -20.00 12.14 8.33
N SER A 75 -18.73 11.94 8.70
CA SER A 75 -17.84 12.98 9.21
C SER A 75 -16.90 13.55 8.15
N TYR A 76 -16.95 12.99 6.93
CA TYR A 76 -16.08 13.39 5.84
C TYR A 76 -16.54 14.73 5.24
N PRO A 77 -15.62 15.69 5.00
CA PRO A 77 -16.01 16.97 4.44
C PRO A 77 -16.54 16.81 3.00
N GLN A 78 -17.58 17.57 2.66
CA GLN A 78 -18.11 17.63 1.30
C GLN A 78 -17.00 18.10 0.34
N CYS A 79 -16.71 17.29 -0.68
CA CYS A 79 -15.65 17.55 -1.64
C CYS A 79 -16.20 17.72 -3.06
N ASN A 80 -15.33 17.94 -4.04
CA ASN A 80 -15.76 17.94 -5.44
C ASN A 80 -16.27 16.55 -5.84
N ILE A 81 -17.36 16.51 -6.62
CA ILE A 81 -18.02 15.26 -7.00
C ILE A 81 -17.08 14.22 -7.65
N GLY A 82 -16.07 14.65 -8.40
CA GLY A 82 -15.09 13.76 -9.04
C GLY A 82 -14.35 12.83 -8.06
N LEU A 83 -14.17 13.27 -6.81
CA LEU A 83 -13.57 12.46 -5.75
C LEU A 83 -14.38 11.20 -5.45
N TYR A 84 -15.70 11.31 -5.47
CA TYR A 84 -16.62 10.20 -5.16
C TYR A 84 -16.66 9.19 -6.32
N PHE A 85 -16.55 9.68 -7.56
CA PHE A 85 -16.37 8.83 -8.75
C PHE A 85 -15.03 8.07 -8.76
N ASP A 86 -14.01 8.55 -8.03
CA ASP A 86 -12.71 7.90 -7.89
C ASP A 86 -12.56 7.10 -6.58
N ALA A 87 -13.56 7.12 -5.69
CA ALA A 87 -13.45 6.55 -4.36
C ALA A 87 -13.37 5.02 -4.39
N GLY A 88 -12.58 4.44 -3.49
CA GLY A 88 -12.53 3.00 -3.27
C GLY A 88 -13.79 2.49 -2.57
N VAL A 89 -14.04 1.20 -2.72
CA VAL A 89 -15.14 0.46 -2.07
C VAL A 89 -14.53 -0.65 -1.23
N SER A 90 -15.07 -0.89 -0.03
CA SER A 90 -14.60 -1.94 0.87
C SER A 90 -14.73 -3.33 0.25
N GLU A 91 -13.82 -4.24 0.60
CA GLU A 91 -13.89 -5.60 0.06
C GLU A 91 -15.15 -6.35 0.51
N LEU A 92 -15.67 -6.07 1.71
CA LEU A 92 -16.94 -6.64 2.15
C LEU A 92 -18.07 -6.34 1.16
N THR A 93 -18.17 -5.08 0.72
CA THR A 93 -19.19 -4.66 -0.24
C THR A 93 -18.91 -5.20 -1.62
N LYS A 94 -17.66 -5.12 -2.09
CA LYS A 94 -17.27 -5.66 -3.39
C LYS A 94 -17.55 -7.16 -3.51
N GLU A 95 -17.21 -7.95 -2.49
CA GLU A 95 -17.45 -9.39 -2.47
C GLU A 95 -18.94 -9.74 -2.42
N SER A 96 -19.74 -9.02 -1.65
CA SER A 96 -21.18 -9.32 -1.55
C SER A 96 -21.92 -8.95 -2.83
N LEU A 97 -21.58 -7.81 -3.45
CA LEU A 97 -22.05 -7.42 -4.78
C LEU A 97 -21.62 -8.44 -5.84
N ALA A 98 -20.36 -8.86 -5.85
CA ALA A 98 -19.86 -9.91 -6.73
C ALA A 98 -20.68 -11.20 -6.60
N LYS A 99 -20.81 -11.72 -5.38
CA LYS A 99 -21.59 -12.95 -5.08
C LYS A 99 -23.05 -12.84 -5.55
N ALA A 100 -23.65 -11.66 -5.46
CA ALA A 100 -25.04 -11.43 -5.84
C ALA A 100 -25.23 -11.21 -7.36
N LEU A 101 -24.36 -10.43 -7.99
CA LEU A 101 -24.47 -10.01 -9.38
C LEU A 101 -23.90 -11.04 -10.35
N TRP A 102 -22.77 -11.65 -10.00
CA TRP A 102 -22.01 -12.50 -10.92
C TRP A 102 -22.83 -13.63 -11.55
N PRO A 103 -23.63 -14.42 -10.81
CA PRO A 103 -24.40 -15.53 -11.38
C PRO A 103 -25.38 -15.11 -12.50
N ILE A 104 -25.67 -13.81 -12.59
CA ILE A 104 -26.59 -13.17 -13.52
C ILE A 104 -25.80 -12.52 -14.67
N ILE A 105 -24.92 -11.57 -14.37
CA ILE A 105 -24.30 -10.70 -15.38
C ILE A 105 -23.24 -11.41 -16.25
N HIS A 106 -22.61 -12.50 -15.79
CA HIS A 106 -21.58 -13.22 -16.57
C HIS A 106 -22.09 -13.88 -17.85
N LYS A 107 -23.41 -14.09 -17.92
CA LYS A 107 -24.07 -14.75 -19.06
C LYS A 107 -24.59 -13.73 -20.06
N MET A 108 -24.50 -12.44 -19.74
CA MET A 108 -25.03 -11.33 -20.51
C MET A 108 -23.94 -10.76 -21.43
N ASP A 109 -24.34 -10.24 -22.57
CA ASP A 109 -23.44 -9.36 -23.34
C ASP A 109 -23.27 -7.99 -22.65
N GLU A 110 -22.31 -7.17 -23.10
CA GLU A 110 -22.05 -5.85 -22.48
C GLU A 110 -23.31 -4.99 -22.39
N LYS A 111 -24.15 -4.98 -23.43
CA LYS A 111 -25.36 -4.16 -23.47
C LYS A 111 -26.37 -4.64 -22.44
N GLU A 112 -26.59 -5.95 -22.38
CA GLU A 112 -27.51 -6.59 -21.45
C GLU A 112 -27.07 -6.37 -20.00
N ALA A 113 -25.77 -6.55 -19.73
CA ALA A 113 -25.19 -6.37 -18.39
C ALA A 113 -25.28 -4.91 -17.92
N VAL A 114 -24.93 -3.94 -18.77
CA VAL A 114 -25.08 -2.51 -18.42
C VAL A 114 -26.55 -2.13 -18.23
N SER A 115 -27.45 -2.67 -19.05
CA SER A 115 -28.90 -2.41 -18.92
C SER A 115 -29.46 -2.99 -17.61
N PHE A 116 -29.00 -4.17 -17.20
CA PHE A 116 -29.35 -4.80 -15.93
C PHE A 116 -28.91 -3.96 -14.74
N LEU A 117 -27.63 -3.56 -14.70
CA LEU A 117 -27.09 -2.71 -13.63
C LEU A 117 -27.79 -1.34 -13.61
N LEU A 118 -28.09 -0.76 -14.77
CA LEU A 118 -28.78 0.52 -14.87
C LEU A 118 -30.19 0.43 -14.26
N ASN A 119 -30.94 -0.62 -14.61
CA ASN A 119 -32.28 -0.83 -14.08
C ASN A 119 -32.28 -1.12 -12.56
N MET A 120 -31.30 -1.88 -12.08
CA MET A 120 -31.09 -2.12 -10.65
C MET A 120 -30.91 -0.80 -9.90
N VAL A 121 -30.06 0.12 -10.38
CA VAL A 121 -29.84 1.41 -9.71
C VAL A 121 -31.06 2.33 -9.85
N GLN A 122 -31.73 2.33 -11.00
CA GLN A 122 -32.94 3.13 -11.22
C GLN A 122 -34.06 2.76 -10.23
N THR A 123 -34.30 1.47 -10.03
CA THR A 123 -35.52 0.98 -9.34
C THR A 123 -35.28 0.30 -8.00
N GLY A 124 -34.04 -0.06 -7.68
CA GLY A 124 -33.67 -0.73 -6.43
C GLY A 124 -33.43 0.20 -5.24
N PHE A 125 -33.43 1.52 -5.47
CA PHE A 125 -33.24 2.53 -4.44
C PHE A 125 -34.35 3.59 -4.55
N GLU A 126 -34.87 4.04 -3.40
CA GLU A 126 -35.88 5.09 -3.36
C GLU A 126 -35.23 6.46 -3.62
N TYR A 127 -35.98 7.37 -4.26
CA TYR A 127 -35.48 8.70 -4.64
C TYR A 127 -35.97 9.76 -3.67
N GLN A 128 -35.05 10.59 -3.17
CA GLN A 128 -35.34 11.82 -2.41
C GLN A 128 -34.13 12.75 -2.54
N THR A 129 -34.36 14.06 -2.63
CA THR A 129 -33.24 15.03 -2.73
C THR A 129 -32.49 15.15 -1.41
N ASP A 130 -31.20 15.47 -1.49
CA ASP A 130 -30.39 15.74 -0.31
C ASP A 130 -30.93 16.85 0.59
N GLU A 131 -31.47 17.92 0.02
CA GLU A 131 -32.09 19.02 0.79
C GLU A 131 -33.27 18.49 1.64
N GLU A 132 -34.07 17.57 1.10
CA GLU A 132 -35.18 16.96 1.84
C GLU A 132 -34.69 15.96 2.91
N GLN A 133 -33.61 15.22 2.64
CA GLN A 133 -33.10 14.19 3.56
C GLN A 133 -32.20 14.74 4.66
N PHE A 134 -31.30 15.65 4.32
CA PHE A 134 -30.22 16.16 5.18
C PHE A 134 -30.32 17.67 5.46
N GLY A 135 -31.12 18.42 4.70
CA GLY A 135 -31.19 19.89 4.79
C GLY A 135 -29.97 20.62 4.22
N ALA A 136 -29.14 19.90 3.45
CA ALA A 136 -28.00 20.40 2.72
C ALA A 136 -27.56 19.36 1.68
N GLU A 137 -26.83 19.80 0.65
CA GLU A 137 -26.23 18.92 -0.37
C GLU A 137 -25.14 18.02 0.23
N LYS A 138 -25.21 16.71 -0.06
CA LYS A 138 -24.32 15.65 0.45
C LYS A 138 -24.14 14.55 -0.59
N TYR A 139 -22.95 14.49 -1.17
CA TYR A 139 -22.64 13.42 -2.13
C TYR A 139 -22.28 12.13 -1.38
N PHE A 140 -22.78 11.00 -1.88
CA PHE A 140 -22.45 9.69 -1.33
C PHE A 140 -21.16 9.12 -1.91
N PHE A 141 -20.34 8.55 -1.03
CA PHE A 141 -19.42 7.50 -1.44
C PHE A 141 -20.24 6.29 -1.94
N PRO A 142 -19.70 5.45 -2.87
CA PRO A 142 -20.50 4.39 -3.50
C PRO A 142 -21.23 3.46 -2.53
N GLU A 143 -20.67 3.22 -1.34
CA GLU A 143 -21.27 2.33 -0.32
C GLU A 143 -22.37 3.00 0.51
N GLU A 144 -22.43 4.33 0.61
CA GLU A 144 -23.42 5.04 1.43
C GLU A 144 -24.86 4.84 0.90
N ILE A 145 -25.01 4.57 -0.40
CA ILE A 145 -26.31 4.22 -1.00
C ILE A 145 -26.89 2.92 -0.41
N LEU A 146 -26.08 2.06 0.19
CA LEU A 146 -26.53 0.83 0.88
C LEU A 146 -26.98 1.10 2.32
N TYR A 147 -26.61 2.25 2.88
CA TYR A 147 -26.90 2.63 4.26
C TYR A 147 -28.11 3.56 4.37
N TYR A 148 -28.14 4.63 3.57
CA TYR A 148 -29.20 5.62 3.62
C TYR A 148 -30.48 5.16 2.91
N PRO A 149 -31.67 5.50 3.42
CA PRO A 149 -32.94 5.03 2.84
C PRO A 149 -33.17 5.52 1.41
N TYR A 150 -32.80 6.76 1.12
CA TYR A 150 -32.98 7.40 -0.18
C TYR A 150 -31.64 7.85 -0.80
N SER A 151 -31.70 8.17 -2.09
CA SER A 151 -30.57 8.64 -2.90
C SER A 151 -31.08 9.50 -4.06
N ASP A 152 -30.32 10.50 -4.48
CA ASP A 152 -30.63 11.32 -5.65
C ASP A 152 -29.66 11.09 -6.81
N CYS A 153 -29.45 12.10 -7.68
CA CYS A 153 -28.91 11.87 -9.00
C CYS A 153 -27.41 11.59 -9.03
N GLU A 154 -26.65 12.29 -8.19
CA GLU A 154 -25.22 12.13 -7.99
C GLU A 154 -24.88 10.79 -7.35
N ASP A 155 -25.62 10.36 -6.33
CA ASP A 155 -25.37 9.13 -5.57
C ASP A 155 -25.53 7.92 -6.46
N ARG A 156 -26.63 7.92 -7.23
CA ARG A 156 -26.95 6.89 -8.22
C ARG A 156 -25.92 6.88 -9.34
N ALA A 157 -25.45 8.04 -9.80
CA ALA A 157 -24.41 8.14 -10.81
C ALA A 157 -23.06 7.60 -10.32
N VAL A 158 -22.66 7.94 -9.09
CA VAL A 158 -21.44 7.43 -8.46
C VAL A 158 -21.49 5.91 -8.30
N PHE A 159 -22.60 5.39 -7.77
CA PHE A 159 -22.76 3.95 -7.56
C PHE A 159 -22.82 3.18 -8.89
N PHE A 160 -23.61 3.65 -9.87
CA PHE A 160 -23.67 3.01 -11.18
C PHE A 160 -22.32 3.02 -11.90
N ALA A 161 -21.59 4.14 -11.86
CA ALA A 161 -20.26 4.22 -12.44
C ALA A 161 -19.28 3.25 -11.77
N PHE A 162 -19.37 3.07 -10.45
CA PHE A 162 -18.64 2.03 -9.74
C PHE A 162 -19.00 0.64 -10.23
N LEU A 163 -20.29 0.28 -10.31
CA LEU A 163 -20.69 -1.06 -10.73
C LEU A 163 -20.22 -1.41 -12.14
N VAL A 164 -20.38 -0.49 -13.10
CA VAL A 164 -19.98 -0.71 -14.50
C VAL A 164 -18.46 -0.77 -14.63
N ASN A 165 -17.73 0.09 -13.92
CA ASN A 165 -16.28 0.06 -13.95
C ASN A 165 -15.72 -1.20 -13.27
N GLU A 166 -16.21 -1.55 -12.08
CA GLU A 166 -15.71 -2.67 -11.28
C GLU A 166 -16.06 -4.02 -11.90
N TYR A 167 -17.33 -4.24 -12.29
CA TYR A 167 -17.80 -5.58 -12.69
C TYR A 167 -17.84 -5.82 -14.19
N LEU A 168 -17.89 -4.76 -15.01
CA LEU A 168 -17.92 -4.90 -16.47
C LEU A 168 -16.65 -4.38 -17.14
N GLN A 169 -15.77 -3.70 -16.40
CA GLN A 169 -14.57 -3.06 -16.94
C GLN A 169 -14.89 -2.25 -18.21
N LEU A 170 -15.95 -1.45 -18.15
CA LEU A 170 -16.27 -0.47 -19.19
C LEU A 170 -15.95 0.95 -18.72
N PRO A 171 -15.33 1.81 -19.57
CA PRO A 171 -15.01 3.17 -19.16
C PRO A 171 -16.30 3.96 -18.94
N VAL A 172 -16.39 4.64 -17.80
CA VAL A 172 -17.55 5.48 -17.46
C VAL A 172 -17.09 6.91 -17.24
N ILE A 173 -17.84 7.85 -17.80
CA ILE A 173 -17.70 9.28 -17.50
C ILE A 173 -18.97 9.80 -16.84
N SER A 174 -18.82 10.78 -15.96
CA SER A 174 -19.93 11.53 -15.38
C SER A 174 -20.32 12.70 -16.29
N LEU A 175 -21.63 12.90 -16.42
CA LEU A 175 -22.25 13.99 -17.15
C LEU A 175 -22.92 14.94 -16.14
N CYS A 176 -22.23 16.04 -15.81
CA CYS A 176 -22.76 17.04 -14.89
C CYS A 176 -23.52 18.11 -15.68
N TYR A 177 -24.85 18.01 -15.64
CA TYR A 177 -25.76 19.03 -16.13
C TYR A 177 -26.10 20.02 -15.00
N PRO A 178 -26.64 21.22 -15.31
CA PRO A 178 -27.19 22.09 -14.28
C PRO A 178 -28.30 21.34 -13.50
N MET A 179 -28.08 21.17 -12.19
CA MET A 179 -29.01 20.49 -11.26
C MET A 179 -29.28 19.00 -11.57
N HIS A 180 -28.41 18.32 -12.33
CA HIS A 180 -28.55 16.89 -12.59
C HIS A 180 -27.23 16.22 -12.93
N VAL A 181 -27.00 15.04 -12.38
CA VAL A 181 -25.83 14.22 -12.68
C VAL A 181 -26.30 12.91 -13.30
N ALA A 182 -25.69 12.55 -14.42
CA ALA A 182 -25.88 11.25 -15.08
C ALA A 182 -24.53 10.65 -15.44
N THR A 183 -24.53 9.51 -16.13
CA THR A 183 -23.29 8.87 -16.62
C THR A 183 -23.35 8.61 -18.11
N ALA A 184 -22.21 8.30 -18.70
CA ALA A 184 -22.12 7.70 -20.02
C ALA A 184 -21.03 6.62 -20.05
N VAL A 185 -21.33 5.50 -20.72
CA VAL A 185 -20.51 4.30 -20.77
C VAL A 185 -19.92 4.13 -22.17
N ASN A 186 -18.62 3.91 -22.26
CA ASN A 186 -17.96 3.50 -23.50
C ASN A 186 -18.06 1.99 -23.61
N PHE A 187 -18.73 1.52 -24.65
CA PHE A 187 -18.88 0.10 -24.96
C PHE A 187 -17.83 -0.29 -26.00
N SER A 188 -17.36 -1.53 -25.95
CA SER A 188 -16.22 -1.98 -26.78
C SER A 188 -16.54 -1.98 -28.27
N ASP A 189 -17.75 -2.43 -28.63
CA ASP A 189 -18.08 -2.74 -30.02
C ASP A 189 -19.03 -1.74 -30.70
N LYS A 190 -19.88 -1.04 -29.94
CA LYS A 190 -21.01 -0.28 -30.48
C LYS A 190 -21.37 0.94 -29.64
N THR A 191 -22.03 1.92 -30.26
CA THR A 191 -22.68 3.04 -29.56
C THR A 191 -24.19 2.87 -29.65
N TYR A 192 -24.90 3.10 -28.55
CA TYR A 192 -26.35 2.95 -28.49
C TYR A 192 -27.03 4.28 -28.20
N GLY A 193 -28.05 4.65 -28.99
CA GLY A 193 -28.84 5.86 -28.75
C GLY A 193 -28.04 7.17 -28.70
N ASP A 194 -28.45 8.05 -27.79
CA ASP A 194 -27.77 9.32 -27.48
C ASP A 194 -26.39 9.05 -26.85
N PHE A 195 -25.36 9.78 -27.30
CA PHE A 195 -23.98 9.59 -26.85
C PHE A 195 -23.21 10.92 -26.77
N ILE A 196 -22.14 10.93 -25.97
CA ILE A 196 -21.21 12.03 -25.79
C ILE A 196 -19.85 11.65 -26.39
N LYS A 197 -19.24 12.56 -27.14
CA LYS A 197 -17.84 12.38 -27.60
C LYS A 197 -16.88 12.92 -26.56
N TYR A 198 -15.96 12.09 -26.09
CA TYR A 198 -14.95 12.49 -25.12
C TYR A 198 -13.61 11.85 -25.47
N LYS A 199 -12.55 12.66 -25.55
CA LYS A 199 -11.18 12.24 -25.89
C LYS A 199 -11.00 11.39 -27.17
N GLY A 200 -11.98 11.40 -28.07
CA GLY A 200 -11.94 10.66 -29.35
C GLY A 200 -12.94 9.52 -29.42
N ASP A 201 -13.46 9.08 -28.27
CA ASP A 201 -14.36 7.94 -28.15
C ASP A 201 -15.81 8.36 -27.92
N ASN A 202 -16.75 7.47 -28.25
CA ASN A 202 -18.17 7.66 -28.01
C ASN A 202 -18.58 6.99 -26.69
N TYR A 203 -19.25 7.75 -25.82
CA TYR A 203 -19.82 7.25 -24.57
C TYR A 203 -21.34 7.33 -24.66
N THR A 204 -22.01 6.18 -24.60
CA THR A 204 -23.47 6.04 -24.61
C THR A 204 -24.06 6.57 -23.31
N VAL A 205 -25.08 7.43 -23.35
CA VAL A 205 -25.70 8.00 -22.14
C VAL A 205 -26.41 6.91 -21.33
N CYS A 206 -26.10 6.80 -20.04
CA CYS A 206 -26.72 5.89 -19.10
C CYS A 206 -27.13 6.68 -17.85
N ASP A 207 -28.42 7.00 -17.72
CA ASP A 207 -28.93 7.84 -16.64
C ASP A 207 -29.59 6.98 -15.55
N PRO A 208 -28.95 6.80 -14.38
CA PRO A 208 -29.46 5.95 -13.32
C PRO A 208 -30.62 6.58 -12.53
N THR A 209 -30.98 7.82 -12.88
CA THR A 209 -32.08 8.58 -12.27
C THR A 209 -33.24 8.77 -13.25
N TYR A 210 -33.02 8.54 -14.55
CA TYR A 210 -34.09 8.47 -15.54
C TYR A 210 -34.81 7.12 -15.46
N ILE A 211 -35.71 6.98 -14.50
CA ILE A 211 -36.43 5.74 -14.17
C ILE A 211 -37.00 5.04 -15.41
N ASN A 212 -36.68 3.76 -15.59
CA ASN A 212 -37.07 2.89 -16.70
C ASN A 212 -36.54 3.29 -18.09
N ALA A 213 -35.65 4.29 -18.17
CA ALA A 213 -35.06 4.66 -19.45
C ALA A 213 -34.00 3.63 -19.87
N PRO A 214 -33.97 3.23 -21.15
CA PRO A 214 -32.94 2.34 -21.67
C PRO A 214 -31.59 3.06 -21.76
N ILE A 215 -30.51 2.29 -21.93
CA ILE A 215 -29.21 2.87 -22.34
C ILE A 215 -29.38 3.70 -23.64
N GLY A 216 -28.65 4.80 -23.73
CA GLY A 216 -28.73 5.75 -24.84
C GLY A 216 -29.92 6.70 -24.79
N ALA A 217 -30.64 6.80 -23.66
CA ALA A 217 -31.72 7.78 -23.50
C ALA A 217 -31.25 8.97 -22.66
N THR A 218 -31.24 10.17 -23.25
CA THR A 218 -31.06 11.42 -22.50
C THR A 218 -32.41 12.02 -22.13
N MET A 219 -32.58 12.47 -20.88
CA MET A 219 -33.79 13.18 -20.47
C MET A 219 -34.07 14.38 -21.42
N PRO A 220 -35.31 14.59 -21.88
CA PRO A 220 -35.63 15.61 -22.87
C PRO A 220 -35.15 17.02 -22.53
N GLN A 221 -35.23 17.42 -21.25
CA GLN A 221 -34.81 18.74 -20.78
C GLN A 221 -33.29 18.97 -20.85
N TYR A 222 -32.48 17.90 -20.86
CA TYR A 222 -31.02 17.99 -20.83
C TYR A 222 -30.35 17.80 -22.20
N LYS A 223 -31.11 17.44 -23.26
CA LYS A 223 -30.57 17.19 -24.61
C LYS A 223 -29.79 18.36 -25.23
N LYS A 224 -30.04 19.60 -24.80
CA LYS A 224 -29.37 20.81 -25.28
C LYS A 224 -28.63 21.57 -24.19
N SER A 225 -28.56 21.00 -22.99
CA SER A 225 -27.90 21.63 -21.85
C SER A 225 -26.39 21.58 -22.03
N LYS A 226 -25.70 22.58 -21.47
CA LYS A 226 -24.25 22.52 -21.33
C LYS A 226 -23.92 21.40 -20.33
N ILE A 227 -22.91 20.62 -20.65
CA ILE A 227 -22.46 19.48 -19.84
C ILE A 227 -21.01 19.73 -19.46
N ASP A 228 -20.70 19.60 -18.17
CA ASP A 228 -19.33 19.46 -17.70
C ASP A 228 -19.04 17.97 -17.52
N ILE A 229 -17.98 17.48 -18.15
CA ILE A 229 -17.61 16.07 -18.12
C ILE A 229 -16.55 15.87 -17.04
N ILE A 230 -16.81 14.91 -16.14
CA ILE A 230 -15.85 14.47 -15.15
C ILE A 230 -15.53 13.01 -15.45
N ALA A 231 -14.26 12.72 -15.73
CA ALA A 231 -13.77 11.36 -15.90
C ALA A 231 -12.94 10.99 -14.66
N PRO A 232 -13.09 9.78 -14.10
CA PRO A 232 -12.25 9.34 -13.00
C PRO A 232 -10.77 9.37 -13.40
N GLU A 233 -9.91 9.89 -12.53
CA GLU A 233 -8.47 10.05 -12.80
C GLU A 233 -7.68 8.76 -12.57
N LYS A 234 -8.14 7.89 -11.65
CA LYS A 234 -7.42 6.68 -11.25
C LYS A 234 -8.15 5.37 -11.44
N ARG A 235 -9.46 5.37 -11.72
CA ARG A 235 -10.16 4.18 -12.21
C ARG A 235 -9.86 3.97 -13.70
N ILE A 236 -8.58 3.77 -14.00
CA ILE A 236 -8.13 3.32 -15.32
C ILE A 236 -8.38 1.82 -15.34
N HIS A 237 -8.97 1.30 -16.44
CA HIS A 237 -8.96 -0.14 -16.72
C HIS A 237 -7.56 -0.65 -16.58
N ASP A 238 -7.36 -1.47 -15.56
CA ASP A 238 -6.22 -2.34 -15.58
C ASP A 238 -6.57 -3.39 -16.64
N ASP A 239 -6.13 -3.17 -17.88
CA ASP A 239 -6.22 -4.11 -19.01
C ASP A 239 -5.64 -5.50 -18.65
N ASN A 240 -5.02 -5.64 -17.47
CA ASN A 240 -4.51 -6.88 -16.94
C ASN A 240 -5.44 -7.58 -15.92
N GLN A 241 -6.58 -7.04 -15.47
CA GLN A 241 -7.42 -7.77 -14.51
C GLN A 241 -8.17 -8.95 -15.15
N PRO A 242 -7.86 -10.22 -14.82
CA PRO A 242 -8.64 -11.36 -15.25
C PRO A 242 -9.94 -11.27 -14.49
N ILE A 243 -10.98 -11.07 -15.27
CA ILE A 243 -12.05 -10.18 -14.87
C ILE A 243 -12.97 -10.82 -13.81
N PHE A 244 -12.81 -12.11 -13.47
CA PHE A 244 -13.61 -12.81 -12.45
C PHE A 244 -12.84 -13.91 -11.70
N VAL A 245 -11.54 -13.71 -11.46
CA VAL A 245 -10.71 -14.72 -10.77
C VAL A 245 -11.36 -15.18 -9.47
N TRP A 246 -11.64 -14.25 -8.58
CA TRP A 246 -12.05 -14.57 -7.22
C TRP A 246 -13.46 -15.14 -7.16
N GLU A 247 -14.34 -14.72 -8.07
CA GLU A 247 -15.68 -15.29 -8.20
C GLU A 247 -15.66 -16.73 -8.70
N ARG A 248 -14.79 -17.04 -9.68
CA ARG A 248 -14.51 -18.42 -10.08
C ARG A 248 -13.94 -19.23 -8.91
N ILE A 249 -13.02 -18.66 -8.13
CA ILE A 249 -12.47 -19.32 -6.95
C ILE A 249 -13.56 -19.58 -5.89
N TYR A 250 -14.42 -18.60 -5.57
CA TYR A 250 -15.51 -18.77 -4.60
C TYR A 250 -16.49 -19.83 -5.06
N SER A 251 -16.88 -19.80 -6.34
CA SER A 251 -17.77 -20.80 -6.95
C SER A 251 -17.14 -22.19 -6.97
N ALA A 252 -15.81 -22.26 -7.02
CA ALA A 252 -15.05 -23.48 -6.89
C ALA A 252 -14.93 -23.98 -5.43
N GLY A 253 -15.36 -23.21 -4.42
CA GLY A 253 -15.22 -23.56 -3.00
C GLY A 253 -13.94 -23.05 -2.32
N GLY A 254 -13.20 -22.16 -2.99
CA GLY A 254 -12.06 -21.45 -2.43
C GLY A 254 -12.44 -20.12 -1.79
N SER A 255 -11.49 -19.50 -1.12
CA SER A 255 -11.60 -18.21 -0.43
C SER A 255 -10.28 -17.46 -0.51
N ARG A 256 -10.34 -16.13 -0.39
CA ARG A 256 -9.18 -15.23 -0.42
C ARG A 256 -8.20 -15.43 0.73
N LEU A 257 -7.00 -14.88 0.60
CA LEU A 257 -6.07 -14.74 1.72
C LEU A 257 -6.59 -13.72 2.75
N GLY A 258 -6.06 -13.79 3.97
CA GLY A 258 -6.40 -12.82 5.02
C GLY A 258 -5.86 -11.41 4.76
N GLY A 259 -4.75 -11.28 4.01
CA GLY A 259 -4.08 -10.00 3.76
C GLY A 259 -4.44 -9.35 2.42
N SER A 260 -3.74 -8.26 2.14
CA SER A 260 -4.08 -7.28 1.10
C SER A 260 -3.70 -7.66 -0.33
N GLN A 261 -2.87 -8.68 -0.55
CA GLN A 261 -2.47 -9.15 -1.88
C GLN A 261 -2.64 -10.66 -2.00
N ASP A 262 -3.57 -11.07 -2.86
CA ASP A 262 -4.00 -12.45 -3.09
C ASP A 262 -3.94 -12.88 -4.58
N LEU A 263 -3.63 -11.91 -5.46
CA LEU A 263 -3.40 -12.05 -6.89
C LEU A 263 -2.17 -11.23 -7.32
N VAL A 264 -1.31 -11.82 -8.16
CA VAL A 264 -0.12 -11.16 -8.74
C VAL A 264 0.08 -11.52 -10.22
N TYR A 265 0.55 -10.56 -11.03
CA TYR A 265 0.89 -10.78 -12.43
C TYR A 265 2.36 -11.14 -12.62
N LEU A 266 2.59 -12.19 -13.40
CA LEU A 266 3.91 -12.55 -13.92
C LEU A 266 4.27 -11.64 -15.11
N LYS A 267 5.56 -11.60 -15.48
CA LYS A 267 6.08 -10.70 -16.53
C LYS A 267 5.47 -10.91 -17.92
N ASP A 268 4.86 -12.05 -18.18
CA ASP A 268 4.22 -12.42 -19.45
C ASP A 268 2.69 -12.19 -19.45
N ASN A 269 2.18 -11.48 -18.44
CA ASN A 269 0.77 -11.23 -18.15
C ASN A 269 -0.04 -12.49 -17.80
N SER A 270 0.59 -13.65 -17.59
CA SER A 270 -0.03 -14.71 -16.78
C SER A 270 -0.14 -14.24 -15.32
N TYR A 271 -0.98 -14.89 -14.53
CA TYR A 271 -1.23 -14.44 -13.16
C TYR A 271 -1.39 -15.60 -12.19
N VAL A 272 -1.10 -15.29 -10.92
CA VAL A 272 -1.10 -16.24 -9.82
C VAL A 272 -2.11 -15.80 -8.78
N VAL A 273 -2.84 -16.77 -8.24
CA VAL A 273 -3.90 -16.57 -7.26
C VAL A 273 -3.64 -17.55 -6.14
N ALA A 274 -3.60 -17.07 -4.90
CA ALA A 274 -3.45 -17.95 -3.75
C ALA A 274 -4.56 -17.67 -2.74
N GLY A 275 -5.04 -18.70 -2.05
CA GLY A 275 -6.17 -18.60 -1.13
C GLY A 275 -6.31 -19.85 -0.27
N PHE A 276 -7.41 -19.98 0.47
CA PHE A 276 -7.69 -21.20 1.24
C PHE A 276 -9.04 -21.84 0.90
N PHE A 277 -9.23 -23.09 1.31
CA PHE A 277 -10.49 -23.84 1.19
C PHE A 277 -10.65 -24.79 2.39
N LYS A 278 -11.87 -25.14 2.78
CA LYS A 278 -12.14 -25.95 4.00
C LYS A 278 -12.64 -27.37 3.73
N ASP A 279 -13.41 -27.57 2.66
CA ASP A 279 -14.02 -28.87 2.37
C ASP A 279 -13.54 -29.40 1.02
N SER A 280 -13.89 -28.68 -0.05
CA SER A 280 -13.45 -29.01 -1.40
C SER A 280 -13.20 -27.75 -2.22
N LEU A 281 -12.22 -27.81 -3.11
CA LEU A 281 -11.93 -26.80 -4.11
C LEU A 281 -11.98 -27.45 -5.50
N SER A 282 -12.81 -26.94 -6.40
CA SER A 282 -13.02 -27.47 -7.75
C SER A 282 -12.44 -26.52 -8.81
N LEU A 283 -11.15 -26.68 -9.12
CA LEU A 283 -10.48 -25.88 -10.15
C LEU A 283 -10.23 -26.71 -11.42
N GLY A 284 -10.71 -26.21 -12.56
CA GLY A 284 -10.65 -26.92 -13.83
C GLY A 284 -11.50 -28.19 -13.79
N LYS A 285 -10.87 -29.35 -14.04
CA LYS A 285 -11.52 -30.68 -14.00
C LYS A 285 -11.23 -31.46 -12.71
N THR A 286 -10.47 -30.87 -11.79
CA THR A 286 -9.98 -31.55 -10.59
C THR A 286 -10.68 -31.01 -9.36
N VAL A 287 -11.06 -31.92 -8.46
CA VAL A 287 -11.59 -31.59 -7.14
C VAL A 287 -10.52 -31.93 -6.10
N TYR A 288 -10.08 -30.91 -5.36
CA TYR A 288 -9.14 -30.99 -4.26
C TYR A 288 -9.94 -31.05 -2.96
N ASN A 289 -9.59 -31.96 -2.06
CA ASN A 289 -10.29 -32.14 -0.78
C ASN A 289 -9.29 -32.01 0.37
N THR A 290 -9.78 -31.49 1.49
CA THR A 290 -9.06 -31.44 2.77
C THR A 290 -9.45 -32.61 3.66
N ASP A 291 -8.63 -32.89 4.66
CA ASP A 291 -9.02 -33.76 5.77
C ASP A 291 -10.10 -33.10 6.64
N LYS A 292 -10.90 -33.92 7.34
CA LYS A 292 -11.98 -33.43 8.21
C LYS A 292 -11.48 -32.37 9.20
N ASN A 293 -12.18 -31.24 9.26
CA ASN A 293 -11.89 -30.09 10.13
C ASN A 293 -10.54 -29.40 9.89
N THR A 294 -9.96 -29.53 8.69
CA THR A 294 -8.74 -28.82 8.30
C THR A 294 -9.04 -27.79 7.21
N THR A 295 -8.10 -26.89 6.96
CA THR A 295 -8.10 -25.99 5.80
C THR A 295 -6.93 -26.34 4.88
N GLY A 296 -7.07 -26.06 3.59
CA GLY A 296 -6.02 -26.19 2.59
C GLY A 296 -5.69 -24.83 1.99
N LEU A 297 -4.41 -24.56 1.76
CA LEU A 297 -3.91 -23.51 0.87
C LEU A 297 -4.04 -24.00 -0.57
N PHE A 298 -4.49 -23.15 -1.48
CA PHE A 298 -4.32 -23.35 -2.91
C PHE A 298 -3.45 -22.23 -3.51
N ILE A 299 -2.69 -22.57 -4.54
CA ILE A 299 -1.97 -21.62 -5.40
C ILE A 299 -2.24 -22.03 -6.84
N ALA A 300 -2.96 -21.18 -7.58
CA ALA A 300 -3.38 -21.42 -8.94
C ALA A 300 -2.68 -20.43 -9.89
N ILE A 301 -2.15 -20.93 -11.00
CA ILE A 301 -1.54 -20.14 -12.07
C ILE A 301 -2.45 -20.22 -13.28
N TYR A 302 -2.75 -19.07 -13.86
CA TYR A 302 -3.57 -18.92 -15.05
C TYR A 302 -2.78 -18.18 -16.13
N ASP A 303 -2.98 -18.56 -17.38
CA ASP A 303 -2.38 -17.83 -18.50
C ASP A 303 -3.10 -16.48 -18.74
N LYS A 304 -2.52 -15.66 -19.60
CA LYS A 304 -3.09 -14.36 -20.01
C LYS A 304 -4.46 -14.45 -20.72
N SER A 305 -4.89 -15.66 -21.09
CA SER A 305 -6.20 -15.93 -21.71
C SER A 305 -7.18 -16.54 -20.70
N ASP A 306 -6.86 -16.44 -19.41
CA ASP A 306 -7.67 -16.92 -18.29
C ASP A 306 -7.82 -18.45 -18.21
N ASN A 307 -6.96 -19.21 -18.89
CA ASN A 307 -6.94 -20.67 -18.77
C ASN A 307 -6.13 -21.09 -17.55
N LEU A 308 -6.68 -22.03 -16.76
CA LEU A 308 -5.97 -22.63 -15.64
C LEU A 308 -4.78 -23.46 -16.14
N VAL A 309 -3.57 -23.04 -15.80
CA VAL A 309 -2.30 -23.70 -16.18
C VAL A 309 -1.87 -24.69 -15.11
N PHE A 310 -1.96 -24.29 -13.85
CA PHE A 310 -1.42 -25.09 -12.75
C PHE A 310 -2.16 -24.83 -11.43
N VAL A 311 -2.21 -25.84 -10.56
CA VAL A 311 -2.72 -25.72 -9.18
C VAL A 311 -1.84 -26.53 -8.24
N ASN A 312 -1.33 -25.90 -7.19
CA ASN A 312 -0.81 -26.57 -6.01
C ASN A 312 -1.79 -26.45 -4.85
N THR A 313 -1.90 -27.50 -4.04
CA THR A 313 -2.61 -27.46 -2.77
C THR A 313 -1.72 -27.97 -1.65
N LEU A 314 -1.72 -27.29 -0.51
CA LEU A 314 -1.04 -27.71 0.71
C LEU A 314 -2.05 -27.74 1.84
N GLN A 315 -1.90 -28.70 2.75
CA GLN A 315 -2.71 -28.79 3.94
C GLN A 315 -1.83 -28.99 5.17
N ALA A 316 -2.30 -28.50 6.31
CA ALA A 316 -1.70 -28.76 7.60
C ALA A 316 -2.50 -29.83 8.34
N LYS A 317 -1.83 -30.68 9.13
CA LYS A 317 -2.47 -31.60 10.12
C LYS A 317 -3.01 -30.83 11.33
N GLY A 318 -3.51 -29.63 11.11
CA GLY A 318 -3.99 -28.62 12.04
C GLY A 318 -4.78 -27.57 11.24
N TYR A 319 -4.43 -26.30 11.36
CA TYR A 319 -4.98 -25.26 10.49
C TYR A 319 -3.88 -24.60 9.66
N ILE A 320 -4.29 -24.05 8.52
CA ILE A 320 -3.49 -23.13 7.72
C ILE A 320 -4.35 -21.89 7.44
N ALA A 321 -3.79 -20.72 7.69
CA ALA A 321 -4.40 -19.43 7.42
C ALA A 321 -3.40 -18.62 6.58
N PRO A 322 -3.41 -18.82 5.25
CA PRO A 322 -2.51 -18.10 4.35
C PRO A 322 -2.91 -16.61 4.31
N ASP A 323 -1.93 -15.73 4.32
CA ASP A 323 -2.13 -14.30 4.61
C ASP A 323 -1.49 -13.37 3.57
N GLY A 324 -0.68 -13.88 2.66
CA GLY A 324 -0.35 -13.08 1.48
C GLY A 324 0.50 -13.78 0.43
N LEU A 325 0.57 -13.09 -0.71
CA LEU A 325 1.15 -13.55 -1.96
C LEU A 325 2.00 -12.43 -2.56
N THR A 326 3.21 -12.74 -3.01
CA THR A 326 4.03 -11.76 -3.73
C THR A 326 5.03 -12.42 -4.69
N LEU A 327 5.70 -11.61 -5.50
CA LEU A 327 6.69 -12.05 -6.49
C LEU A 327 8.05 -11.41 -6.22
N ASP A 328 9.11 -12.13 -6.55
CA ASP A 328 10.44 -11.54 -6.69
C ASP A 328 10.73 -10.97 -8.09
N GLU A 329 11.91 -10.36 -8.27
CA GLU A 329 12.33 -9.81 -9.56
C GLU A 329 12.45 -10.87 -10.65
N ASN A 330 12.57 -12.15 -10.30
CA ASN A 330 12.64 -13.29 -11.21
C ASN A 330 11.29 -13.97 -11.43
N SER A 331 10.20 -13.41 -10.89
CA SER A 331 8.85 -13.98 -10.93
C SER A 331 8.72 -15.33 -10.22
N ASN A 332 9.57 -15.60 -9.22
CA ASN A 332 9.25 -16.64 -8.24
C ASN A 332 8.15 -16.14 -7.31
N ILE A 333 7.29 -17.07 -6.92
CA ILE A 333 6.07 -16.89 -6.18
C ILE A 333 6.34 -17.21 -4.72
N TYR A 334 5.92 -16.32 -3.84
CA TYR A 334 6.02 -16.51 -2.40
C TYR A 334 4.65 -16.42 -1.76
N VAL A 335 4.38 -17.37 -0.87
CA VAL A 335 3.15 -17.39 -0.07
C VAL A 335 3.53 -17.50 1.40
N THR A 336 2.89 -16.71 2.25
CA THR A 336 3.07 -16.83 3.70
C THR A 336 1.74 -16.96 4.41
N GLY A 337 1.80 -17.31 5.68
CA GLY A 337 0.68 -17.22 6.60
C GLY A 337 0.89 -18.07 7.84
N GLN A 338 -0.14 -18.11 8.67
CA GLN A 338 -0.10 -18.84 9.92
C GLN A 338 -0.38 -20.33 9.69
N PHE A 339 0.23 -21.20 10.48
CA PHE A 339 -0.12 -22.60 10.49
C PHE A 339 0.08 -23.26 11.86
N ALA A 340 -0.70 -24.31 12.11
CA ALA A 340 -0.54 -25.19 13.25
C ALA A 340 -0.47 -26.66 12.82
N GLY A 341 0.17 -27.50 13.63
CA GLY A 341 0.40 -28.90 13.28
C GLY A 341 1.60 -29.08 12.35
N SER A 342 1.51 -30.01 11.39
CA SER A 342 2.58 -30.23 10.40
C SER A 342 2.07 -30.07 8.97
N MET A 343 2.90 -29.50 8.11
CA MET A 343 2.69 -29.44 6.67
C MET A 343 3.73 -30.32 5.98
N GLU A 344 3.25 -31.10 5.02
CA GLU A 344 4.05 -32.06 4.26
C GLU A 344 3.76 -31.83 2.76
N TYR A 345 4.82 -31.68 1.97
CA TYR A 345 4.75 -31.59 0.50
C TYR A 345 5.98 -32.29 -0.10
N ASP A 346 5.77 -33.38 -0.84
CA ASP A 346 6.84 -34.26 -1.33
C ASP A 346 7.83 -34.67 -0.22
N LYS A 347 9.06 -34.13 -0.26
CA LYS A 347 10.14 -34.37 0.72
C LYS A 347 10.26 -33.24 1.74
N LEU A 348 9.54 -32.14 1.54
CA LEU A 348 9.52 -30.99 2.44
C LEU A 348 8.56 -31.28 3.59
N ASN A 349 9.02 -31.02 4.81
CA ASN A 349 8.20 -31.16 5.99
C ASN A 349 8.54 -30.03 6.97
N ILE A 350 7.50 -29.37 7.48
CA ILE A 350 7.63 -28.41 8.55
C ILE A 350 6.57 -28.68 9.61
N LYS A 351 6.92 -28.42 10.86
CA LYS A 351 6.03 -28.66 12.01
C LYS A 351 6.01 -27.44 12.90
N ALA A 352 4.84 -26.88 13.15
CA ALA A 352 4.62 -25.78 14.08
C ALA A 352 4.94 -26.22 15.52
N SER A 353 5.59 -25.32 16.26
CA SER A 353 5.83 -25.41 17.70
C SER A 353 4.76 -24.64 18.48
N SER A 354 4.14 -23.65 17.82
CA SER A 354 3.10 -22.78 18.33
C SER A 354 1.99 -22.64 17.29
N PRO A 355 0.71 -22.45 17.68
CA PRO A 355 -0.33 -22.04 16.73
C PRO A 355 0.01 -20.73 16.01
N ASP A 356 0.84 -19.87 16.60
CA ASP A 356 1.23 -18.58 16.03
C ASP A 356 2.38 -18.65 15.03
N ASP A 357 3.01 -19.81 14.87
CA ASP A 357 4.09 -19.97 13.88
C ASP A 357 3.60 -19.64 12.47
N GLN A 358 4.50 -19.02 11.70
CA GLN A 358 4.25 -18.68 10.30
C GLN A 358 4.97 -19.65 9.37
N PHE A 359 4.46 -19.84 8.17
CA PHE A 359 5.17 -20.47 7.09
C PHE A 359 5.54 -19.46 6.01
N VAL A 360 6.63 -19.74 5.31
CA VAL A 360 7.01 -19.08 4.06
C VAL A 360 7.28 -20.18 3.03
N LEU A 361 6.65 -20.06 1.88
CA LEU A 361 6.77 -20.97 0.76
C LEU A 361 7.35 -20.20 -0.43
N LYS A 362 8.37 -20.76 -1.09
CA LYS A 362 8.88 -20.29 -2.39
C LYS A 362 8.57 -21.32 -3.47
N MET A 363 8.10 -20.83 -4.60
CA MET A 363 7.74 -21.63 -5.78
C MET A 363 8.15 -20.87 -7.04
N ASN A 364 8.63 -21.55 -8.07
CA ASN A 364 8.90 -20.89 -9.35
C ASN A 364 7.62 -20.66 -10.18
N SER A 365 7.73 -19.87 -11.24
CA SER A 365 6.60 -19.51 -12.13
C SER A 365 5.95 -20.70 -12.85
N ASN A 366 6.55 -21.90 -12.81
CA ASN A 366 5.97 -23.12 -13.39
C ASN A 366 5.17 -23.94 -12.35
N GLY A 367 5.04 -23.46 -11.11
CA GLY A 367 4.28 -24.15 -10.08
C GLY A 367 5.08 -25.19 -9.28
N LYS A 368 6.41 -25.25 -9.41
CA LYS A 368 7.22 -26.16 -8.60
C LYS A 368 7.71 -25.46 -7.32
N ILE A 369 7.35 -26.03 -6.17
CA ILE A 369 7.80 -25.55 -4.86
C ILE A 369 9.28 -25.88 -4.67
N ASP A 370 10.06 -24.86 -4.35
CA ASP A 370 11.50 -24.99 -4.13
C ASP A 370 11.81 -25.27 -2.66
N TRP A 371 11.19 -24.53 -1.75
CA TRP A 371 11.30 -24.75 -0.30
C TRP A 371 10.06 -24.26 0.46
N LEU A 372 9.94 -24.80 1.68
CA LEU A 372 8.89 -24.48 2.63
C LEU A 372 9.53 -24.38 4.02
N THR A 373 9.41 -23.21 4.66
CA THR A 373 10.09 -22.89 5.91
C THR A 373 9.10 -22.46 6.97
N ALA A 374 9.27 -22.95 8.20
CA ALA A 374 8.51 -22.49 9.35
C ALA A 374 9.29 -21.43 10.13
N VAL A 375 8.71 -20.24 10.28
CA VAL A 375 9.19 -19.18 11.16
C VAL A 375 8.60 -19.39 12.54
N LYS A 376 9.47 -19.65 13.52
CA LYS A 376 9.10 -19.96 14.90
C LYS A 376 8.89 -18.70 15.70
N LEU A 377 7.68 -18.51 16.21
CA LEU A 377 7.36 -17.40 17.10
C LEU A 377 7.37 -17.90 18.54
N ASP A 378 8.18 -17.29 19.41
CA ASP A 378 8.14 -17.61 20.83
C ASP A 378 6.81 -17.16 21.45
N THR A 379 6.15 -18.07 22.15
CA THR A 379 4.79 -17.95 22.70
C THR A 379 4.75 -17.23 24.04
N VAL A 380 5.89 -16.99 24.68
CA VAL A 380 5.93 -16.32 25.99
C VAL A 380 5.49 -14.84 25.90
N THR A 381 5.50 -14.24 24.71
CA THR A 381 5.21 -12.81 24.48
C THR A 381 3.80 -12.52 23.89
N LEU A 382 2.97 -13.53 23.60
CA LEU A 382 1.80 -13.40 22.71
C LEU A 382 0.44 -13.22 23.41
N LYS A 383 0.36 -12.35 24.43
CA LYS A 383 -0.94 -11.83 24.94
C LYS A 383 -1.35 -10.51 24.30
N LYS A 384 -0.60 -10.04 23.30
CA LYS A 384 -0.76 -8.72 22.68
C LYS A 384 -0.54 -8.80 21.17
N PRO A 385 -0.99 -7.77 20.43
CA PRO A 385 -0.71 -7.65 19.01
C PRO A 385 0.79 -7.62 18.69
N TYR A 386 1.19 -8.14 17.53
CA TYR A 386 2.59 -8.14 17.09
C TYR A 386 2.69 -8.02 15.56
N ALA A 387 3.83 -7.55 15.08
CA ALA A 387 4.28 -7.69 13.70
C ALA A 387 5.76 -8.10 13.70
N PHE A 388 6.25 -8.75 12.63
CA PHE A 388 7.66 -9.13 12.57
C PHE A 388 8.25 -9.07 11.15
N GLN A 389 9.57 -9.19 11.09
CA GLN A 389 10.35 -9.34 9.86
C GLN A 389 11.26 -10.55 10.00
N CYS A 390 11.41 -11.31 8.93
CA CYS A 390 12.29 -12.46 8.86
C CYS A 390 13.24 -12.34 7.66
N LEU A 391 14.52 -12.55 7.91
CA LEU A 391 15.53 -12.68 6.87
C LEU A 391 15.73 -14.17 6.57
N LEU A 392 15.57 -14.54 5.30
CA LEU A 392 15.73 -15.89 4.78
C LEU A 392 16.84 -15.90 3.74
N SER A 393 17.59 -16.99 3.64
CA SER A 393 18.46 -17.20 2.48
C SER A 393 17.64 -17.55 1.24
N GLU A 394 18.26 -17.53 0.06
CA GLU A 394 17.66 -18.07 -1.17
C GLU A 394 17.17 -19.52 -1.06
N LYS A 395 17.71 -20.28 -0.10
CA LYS A 395 17.34 -21.68 0.17
C LYS A 395 16.26 -21.82 1.25
N GLY A 396 15.72 -20.71 1.76
CA GLY A 396 14.70 -20.69 2.80
C GLY A 396 15.25 -20.92 4.21
N GLU A 397 16.56 -20.76 4.44
CA GLU A 397 17.13 -20.88 5.78
C GLU A 397 16.95 -19.56 6.54
N ILE A 398 16.44 -19.61 7.78
CA ILE A 398 16.27 -18.41 8.61
C ILE A 398 17.64 -17.89 9.03
N GLN A 399 17.94 -16.64 8.68
CA GLN A 399 19.18 -15.94 8.99
C GLN A 399 18.97 -14.79 9.99
N GLY A 400 17.72 -14.36 10.20
CA GLY A 400 17.39 -13.31 11.15
C GLY A 400 15.89 -13.14 11.35
N PHE A 401 15.52 -12.58 12.50
CA PHE A 401 14.13 -12.32 12.87
C PHE A 401 14.06 -11.11 13.81
N MET A 402 13.05 -10.26 13.66
CA MET A 402 12.77 -9.17 14.61
C MET A 402 11.28 -8.84 14.70
N PHE A 403 10.80 -8.50 15.90
CA PHE A 403 9.48 -7.90 16.07
C PHE A 403 9.53 -6.41 15.73
N VAL A 404 8.44 -5.91 15.13
CA VAL A 404 8.29 -4.52 14.71
C VAL A 404 7.15 -3.88 15.49
N SER A 405 7.33 -2.61 15.86
CA SER A 405 6.44 -1.85 16.74
C SER A 405 5.72 -0.70 16.03
N ASP A 406 5.73 -0.65 14.69
CA ASP A 406 5.16 0.47 13.93
C ASP A 406 3.80 0.14 13.33
N GLU A 407 2.83 1.04 13.54
CA GLU A 407 1.52 1.11 12.88
C GLU A 407 1.65 1.46 11.38
N SER A 408 2.83 1.90 10.93
CA SER A 408 3.12 2.22 9.53
C SER A 408 3.66 1.06 8.70
N LEU A 409 3.74 -0.15 9.25
CA LEU A 409 3.96 -1.32 8.41
C LEU A 409 2.75 -1.47 7.51
N ASP A 410 2.96 -1.30 6.19
CA ASP A 410 2.02 -1.79 5.20
C ASP A 410 1.65 -3.23 5.60
N GLU A 411 0.36 -3.53 5.72
CA GLU A 411 -0.14 -4.89 6.04
C GLU A 411 0.29 -5.92 4.97
N ASN A 412 0.88 -5.45 3.87
CA ASN A 412 1.35 -6.23 2.74
C ASN A 412 2.72 -6.87 3.05
N ILE A 413 2.82 -8.18 2.85
CA ILE A 413 4.11 -8.88 2.72
C ILE A 413 4.94 -8.19 1.63
N LYS A 414 6.18 -7.85 1.95
CA LYS A 414 7.16 -7.35 0.97
C LYS A 414 8.40 -8.22 1.02
N ILE A 415 8.90 -8.55 -0.17
CA ILE A 415 10.19 -9.19 -0.36
C ILE A 415 11.19 -8.13 -0.80
N TYR A 416 12.31 -8.05 -0.09
CA TYR A 416 13.47 -7.30 -0.55
C TYR A 416 14.61 -8.28 -0.77
N GLU A 417 15.07 -8.38 -2.01
CA GLU A 417 16.21 -9.22 -2.36
C GLU A 417 17.51 -8.42 -2.26
N ASN A 418 18.54 -9.03 -1.69
CA ASN A 418 19.92 -8.65 -1.94
C ASN A 418 20.68 -9.85 -2.53
N GLU A 419 21.93 -9.65 -2.96
CA GLU A 419 22.69 -10.67 -3.70
C GLU A 419 22.85 -12.03 -2.96
N ASP A 420 22.65 -12.08 -1.64
CA ASP A 420 22.81 -13.29 -0.84
C ASP A 420 21.55 -13.72 -0.04
N ASN A 421 20.60 -12.81 0.23
CA ASN A 421 19.50 -13.00 1.18
C ASN A 421 18.19 -12.30 0.76
N LEU A 422 17.08 -12.86 1.23
CA LEU A 422 15.71 -12.40 1.08
C LEU A 422 15.19 -11.82 2.41
N ILE A 423 14.87 -10.53 2.45
CA ILE A 423 14.11 -9.95 3.57
C ILE A 423 12.64 -10.16 3.28
N VAL A 424 11.97 -10.95 4.12
CA VAL A 424 10.53 -11.23 4.05
C VAL A 424 9.86 -10.58 5.26
N ILE A 425 8.98 -9.62 5.01
CA ILE A 425 8.09 -9.11 6.07
C ILE A 425 6.95 -10.09 6.22
N ALA A 426 6.76 -10.64 7.41
CA ALA A 426 5.70 -11.62 7.65
C ALA A 426 4.81 -11.17 8.81
N ALA A 427 3.52 -11.10 8.48
CA ALA A 427 2.29 -10.99 9.26
C ALA A 427 2.24 -10.16 10.57
N SER A 428 1.09 -9.53 10.77
CA SER A 428 0.69 -8.93 12.03
C SER A 428 -0.49 -9.68 12.64
N ARG A 429 -0.59 -9.73 13.98
CA ARG A 429 -1.77 -10.26 14.68
C ARG A 429 -2.36 -9.15 15.53
N GLY A 430 -3.65 -8.85 15.40
CA GLY A 430 -4.44 -8.08 16.36
C GLY A 430 -4.13 -6.57 16.51
N MET A 431 -3.41 -5.95 15.58
CA MET A 431 -2.93 -4.55 15.71
C MET A 431 -4.03 -3.47 15.82
N SER A 432 -5.31 -3.84 15.74
CA SER A 432 -6.45 -2.96 16.01
C SER A 432 -6.70 -2.66 17.50
N GLU A 433 -5.99 -3.30 18.44
CA GLU A 433 -6.14 -3.05 19.88
C GLU A 433 -4.93 -2.29 20.47
N SER A 434 -5.21 -1.07 20.93
CA SER A 434 -4.33 -0.06 21.55
C SER A 434 -3.11 -0.56 22.35
N GLY A 435 -1.94 0.07 22.10
CA GLY A 435 -0.89 0.28 23.10
C GLY A 435 0.14 -0.83 23.30
N PHE A 436 0.81 -1.26 22.23
CA PHE A 436 1.92 -2.21 22.31
C PHE A 436 3.31 -1.53 22.24
N THR A 437 4.22 -1.95 23.12
CA THR A 437 5.65 -1.63 23.05
C THR A 437 6.47 -2.84 23.48
N PRO A 438 7.13 -3.52 22.54
CA PRO A 438 8.33 -4.30 22.78
C PRO A 438 9.54 -3.59 22.18
N THR A 439 10.67 -3.69 22.88
CA THR A 439 11.99 -3.29 22.39
C THR A 439 12.59 -4.41 21.54
N PRO A 440 13.18 -4.11 20.37
CA PRO A 440 13.93 -5.09 19.61
C PRO A 440 15.24 -5.41 20.34
N ASP A 441 15.44 -6.69 20.67
CA ASP A 441 16.75 -7.32 20.62
C ASP A 441 16.57 -8.56 19.74
N PHE A 442 17.49 -8.79 18.80
CA PHE A 442 17.53 -10.06 18.07
C PHE A 442 17.70 -11.18 19.11
N GLU A 443 16.64 -11.94 19.39
CA GLU A 443 16.84 -13.20 20.10
C GLU A 443 17.64 -14.11 19.17
N SER A 444 18.88 -14.32 19.59
CA SER A 444 19.90 -14.96 18.77
C SER A 444 19.51 -16.41 18.47
N SER A 445 19.12 -16.66 17.23
CA SER A 445 19.67 -17.78 16.48
C SER A 445 20.51 -17.22 15.33
N SER A 446 21.77 -16.94 15.68
CA SER A 446 22.84 -16.33 14.87
C SER A 446 22.73 -14.81 14.64
N LYS A 447 23.87 -14.13 14.81
CA LYS A 447 24.01 -12.67 14.87
C LYS A 447 23.52 -12.02 13.56
N PHE A 448 22.64 -11.03 13.67
CA PHE A 448 22.35 -10.08 12.59
C PHE A 448 23.66 -9.49 12.06
N ASP A 449 24.01 -9.83 10.83
CA ASP A 449 25.20 -9.31 10.17
C ASP A 449 24.87 -7.98 9.47
N LEU A 450 24.61 -6.95 10.29
CA LEU A 450 24.44 -5.56 9.83
C LEU A 450 25.59 -5.16 8.90
N ALA A 451 26.78 -5.72 9.14
CA ALA A 451 27.97 -5.39 8.38
C ALA A 451 27.88 -5.86 6.94
N ASN A 452 27.42 -7.08 6.67
CA ASN A 452 27.23 -7.56 5.30
C ASN A 452 26.11 -6.83 4.57
N THR A 453 25.00 -6.50 5.24
CA THR A 453 23.91 -5.72 4.63
C THR A 453 24.39 -4.33 4.21
N TRP A 454 25.11 -3.62 5.07
CA TRP A 454 25.68 -2.32 4.73
C TRP A 454 26.79 -2.42 3.69
N LYS A 455 27.54 -3.54 3.68
CA LYS A 455 28.51 -3.84 2.63
C LYS A 455 27.84 -3.85 1.27
N SER A 456 26.78 -4.65 1.13
CA SER A 456 26.07 -4.85 -0.13
C SER A 456 25.50 -3.52 -0.66
N ILE A 457 24.84 -2.74 0.21
CA ILE A 457 24.31 -1.42 -0.18
C ILE A 457 25.43 -0.45 -0.55
N ALA A 458 26.55 -0.44 0.18
CA ALA A 458 27.69 0.41 -0.15
C ALA A 458 28.34 -0.01 -1.49
N ASP A 459 28.50 -1.31 -1.73
CA ASP A 459 29.02 -1.88 -2.97
C ASP A 459 28.10 -1.53 -4.15
N HIS A 460 26.79 -1.53 -3.96
CA HIS A 460 25.81 -1.05 -4.94
C HIS A 460 26.04 0.43 -5.30
N TYR A 461 26.21 1.31 -4.30
CA TYR A 461 26.54 2.71 -4.58
C TYR A 461 27.88 2.87 -5.32
N ILE A 462 28.89 2.07 -4.97
CA ILE A 462 30.18 2.05 -5.66
C ILE A 462 30.00 1.61 -7.13
N ALA A 463 29.19 0.58 -7.39
CA ALA A 463 28.85 0.12 -8.74
C ALA A 463 28.13 1.22 -9.56
N LEU A 464 27.28 2.01 -8.92
CA LEU A 464 26.66 3.22 -9.49
C LEU A 464 27.62 4.41 -9.64
N ARG A 465 28.93 4.20 -9.47
CA ARG A 465 30.01 5.18 -9.58
C ARG A 465 29.97 6.28 -8.52
N TYR A 466 29.44 5.99 -7.34
CA TYR A 466 29.57 6.88 -6.19
C TYR A 466 30.98 6.77 -5.62
N ASN A 467 31.45 7.84 -4.98
CA ASN A 467 32.74 7.86 -4.34
C ASN A 467 32.76 6.90 -3.15
N LYS A 468 33.71 5.95 -3.17
CA LYS A 468 33.86 4.91 -2.14
C LYS A 468 34.00 5.46 -0.71
N ASN A 469 34.53 6.68 -0.53
CA ASN A 469 34.72 7.27 0.79
C ASN A 469 33.39 7.67 1.47
N ILE A 470 32.31 7.84 0.69
CA ILE A 470 30.98 8.19 1.20
C ILE A 470 29.92 7.11 0.92
N ALA A 471 30.25 6.05 0.17
CA ALA A 471 29.30 5.00 -0.17
C ALA A 471 28.68 4.31 1.08
N GLY A 472 29.50 4.02 2.09
CA GLY A 472 29.02 3.50 3.38
C GLY A 472 28.10 4.47 4.13
N PHE A 473 28.32 5.77 3.98
CA PHE A 473 27.42 6.78 4.55
C PHE A 473 26.07 6.82 3.82
N PHE A 474 26.07 6.63 2.50
CA PHE A 474 24.84 6.54 1.71
C PHE A 474 24.06 5.27 2.04
N ALA A 475 24.75 4.16 2.30
CA ALA A 475 24.15 2.92 2.79
C ALA A 475 23.50 3.08 4.17
N LEU A 476 24.20 3.76 5.09
CA LEU A 476 23.64 4.13 6.39
C LEU A 476 22.37 4.98 6.22
N ILE A 477 22.43 6.05 5.41
CA ILE A 477 21.25 6.89 5.16
C ILE A 477 20.10 6.07 4.62
N GLU A 478 20.33 5.26 3.58
CA GLU A 478 19.27 4.48 2.95
C GLU A 478 18.63 3.48 3.91
N THR A 479 19.44 2.85 4.75
CA THR A 479 18.95 1.95 5.80
C THR A 479 18.08 2.73 6.80
N MET A 480 18.53 3.90 7.24
CA MET A 480 17.78 4.74 8.18
C MET A 480 16.53 5.38 7.55
N GLU A 481 16.50 5.63 6.24
CA GLU A 481 15.32 6.14 5.53
C GLU A 481 14.24 5.07 5.35
N LYS A 482 14.65 3.84 5.02
CA LYS A 482 13.75 2.73 4.68
C LYS A 482 13.28 1.93 5.90
N SER A 483 13.79 2.23 7.08
CA SER A 483 13.49 1.45 8.28
C SER A 483 13.41 2.32 9.54
N ASN A 484 12.53 1.96 10.47
CA ASN A 484 12.49 2.53 11.82
C ASN A 484 13.57 1.91 12.73
N LEU A 485 14.74 1.61 12.15
CA LEU A 485 15.83 0.97 12.89
C LEU A 485 16.46 1.94 13.87
N ASN A 486 16.83 1.38 15.01
CA ASN A 486 17.65 2.01 16.02
C ASN A 486 19.04 1.42 15.90
N VAL A 487 20.04 2.25 15.57
CA VAL A 487 21.42 1.79 15.40
C VAL A 487 22.32 2.52 16.39
N SER A 488 23.08 1.77 17.18
CA SER A 488 24.07 2.32 18.09
C SER A 488 25.37 2.69 17.37
N GLY A 489 26.14 3.62 17.94
CA GLY A 489 27.50 3.91 17.45
C GLY A 489 28.40 2.68 17.45
N LYS A 490 28.19 1.73 18.38
CA LYS A 490 28.94 0.47 18.43
C LYS A 490 28.66 -0.42 17.23
N GLU A 491 27.41 -0.51 16.78
CA GLU A 491 27.02 -1.29 15.61
C GLU A 491 27.54 -0.65 14.30
N ILE A 492 27.53 0.68 14.22
CA ILE A 492 28.16 1.42 13.12
C ILE A 492 29.66 1.10 13.07
N LEU A 493 30.35 1.16 14.21
CA LEU A 493 31.79 0.89 14.29
C LEU A 493 32.13 -0.57 14.00
N ALA A 494 31.34 -1.53 14.51
CA ALA A 494 31.50 -2.95 14.21
C ALA A 494 31.39 -3.20 12.70
N THR A 495 30.40 -2.57 12.06
CA THR A 495 30.22 -2.62 10.61
C THR A 495 31.42 -2.02 9.88
N LEU A 496 31.86 -0.81 10.24
CA LEU A 496 33.01 -0.16 9.60
C LEU A 496 34.29 -1.00 9.72
N ASN A 497 34.51 -1.67 10.85
CA ASN A 497 35.67 -2.54 11.05
C ASN A 497 35.60 -3.81 10.19
N THR A 498 34.43 -4.40 10.01
CA THR A 498 34.25 -5.55 9.10
C THR A 498 34.46 -5.15 7.64
N LEU A 499 33.94 -3.99 7.23
CA LEU A 499 34.06 -3.49 5.85
C LEU A 499 35.46 -3.00 5.51
N ASN A 500 36.15 -2.40 6.48
CA ASN A 500 37.44 -1.78 6.32
C ASN A 500 38.27 -1.99 7.60
N PRO A 501 38.99 -3.13 7.71
CA PRO A 501 39.74 -3.49 8.91
C PRO A 501 40.79 -2.45 9.34
N ASP A 502 41.29 -1.65 8.40
CA ASP A 502 42.24 -0.56 8.67
C ASP A 502 41.57 0.75 9.08
N PHE A 503 40.23 0.86 9.07
CA PHE A 503 39.50 2.10 9.31
C PHE A 503 39.84 2.73 10.66
N GLN A 504 39.83 1.94 11.74
CA GLN A 504 40.19 2.42 13.07
C GLN A 504 41.62 2.98 13.11
N LYS A 505 42.56 2.34 12.43
CA LYS A 505 43.96 2.76 12.40
C LYS A 505 44.16 4.01 11.54
N LYS A 506 43.45 4.10 10.41
CA LYS A 506 43.57 5.17 9.43
C LYS A 506 42.85 6.46 9.86
N TYR A 507 41.74 6.34 10.58
CA TYR A 507 40.83 7.45 10.92
C TYR A 507 40.48 7.46 12.41
N LYS A 508 41.50 7.38 13.26
CA LYS A 508 41.34 7.23 14.71
C LYS A 508 40.50 8.34 15.36
N GLY A 509 40.72 9.60 14.98
CA GLY A 509 39.99 10.74 15.56
C GLY A 509 38.49 10.63 15.31
N PHE A 510 38.10 10.48 14.06
CA PHE A 510 36.70 10.20 13.69
C PHE A 510 36.13 8.93 14.33
N TYR A 511 36.91 7.84 14.40
CA TYR A 511 36.51 6.59 15.06
C TYR A 511 36.16 6.80 16.54
N ASP A 512 37.00 7.53 17.28
CA ASP A 512 36.78 7.84 18.70
C ASP A 512 35.56 8.75 18.90
N GLN A 513 35.26 9.64 17.94
CA GLN A 513 34.06 10.48 17.99
C GLN A 513 32.78 9.66 17.81
N LEU A 514 32.76 8.69 16.89
CA LEU A 514 31.61 7.80 16.68
C LEU A 514 31.30 6.92 17.90
N GLN A 515 32.28 6.63 18.77
CA GLN A 515 32.02 5.92 20.03
C GLN A 515 31.13 6.72 20.99
N ASN A 516 31.12 8.05 20.87
CA ASN A 516 30.25 8.91 21.69
C ASN A 516 28.81 8.95 21.18
N LEU A 517 28.50 8.34 20.03
CA LEU A 517 27.14 8.20 19.52
C LEU A 517 26.48 6.98 20.17
N SER A 518 25.51 7.20 21.05
CA SER A 518 24.83 6.10 21.74
C SER A 518 23.77 5.46 20.86
N LYS A 519 23.01 6.27 20.10
CA LYS A 519 21.89 5.81 19.28
C LYS A 519 21.59 6.79 18.15
N LEU A 520 21.34 6.26 16.96
CA LEU A 520 20.59 6.90 15.88
C LEU A 520 19.21 6.28 15.83
N SER A 521 18.19 7.11 15.65
CA SER A 521 16.81 6.65 15.50
C SER A 521 16.18 7.38 14.32
N SER A 522 15.45 6.66 13.46
CA SER A 522 14.66 7.25 12.38
C SER A 522 13.18 7.10 12.68
N LYS A 523 12.42 8.17 12.49
CA LYS A 523 10.95 8.17 12.52
C LYS A 523 10.41 9.20 11.54
N ASN A 524 9.51 8.80 10.65
CA ASN A 524 8.87 9.68 9.64
C ASN A 524 9.89 10.49 8.80
N GLY A 525 11.02 9.86 8.44
CA GLY A 525 12.10 10.50 7.68
C GLY A 525 12.97 11.48 8.47
N VAL A 526 12.76 11.62 9.79
CA VAL A 526 13.61 12.43 10.68
C VAL A 526 14.56 11.52 11.45
N VAL A 527 15.85 11.78 11.32
CA VAL A 527 16.92 11.10 12.05
C VAL A 527 17.25 11.90 13.31
N SER A 528 17.14 11.25 14.47
CA SER A 528 17.50 11.78 15.78
C SER A 528 18.81 11.16 16.28
N PHE A 529 19.71 12.00 16.77
CA PHE A 529 21.04 11.64 17.25
C PHE A 529 21.08 11.69 18.78
N TYR A 530 21.48 10.61 19.42
CA TYR A 530 21.69 10.52 20.86
C TYR A 530 23.14 10.21 21.15
N THR A 531 23.68 10.87 22.17
CA THR A 531 25.11 10.81 22.50
C THR A 531 25.31 10.29 23.92
N ASP A 532 26.39 9.55 24.15
CA ASP A 532 26.76 9.04 25.47
C ASP A 532 27.01 10.21 26.45
N LYS A 533 26.25 10.23 27.55
CA LYS A 533 26.32 11.25 28.61
C LYS A 533 26.27 12.71 28.10
N GLY A 534 25.60 12.94 26.97
CA GLY A 534 25.47 14.28 26.38
C GLY A 534 26.72 14.83 25.69
N LYS A 535 27.74 14.01 25.46
CA LYS A 535 28.98 14.44 24.78
C LYS A 535 28.70 14.84 23.33
N VAL A 536 29.22 15.99 22.92
CA VAL A 536 29.14 16.42 21.51
C VAL A 536 30.00 15.50 20.64
N VAL A 537 29.41 14.97 19.57
CA VAL A 537 30.13 14.22 18.54
C VAL A 537 30.70 15.21 17.53
N LYS A 538 32.02 15.17 17.30
CA LYS A 538 32.71 16.03 16.34
C LYS A 538 33.02 15.25 15.05
N CYS A 539 32.68 15.84 13.91
CA CYS A 539 33.01 15.33 12.57
C CYS A 539 33.74 16.46 11.82
N GLY A 540 35.04 16.60 12.09
CA GLY A 540 35.80 17.77 11.66
C GLY A 540 35.21 19.08 12.21
N PRO A 541 34.84 20.07 11.37
CA PRO A 541 34.22 21.31 11.82
C PRO A 541 32.72 21.16 12.12
N ILE A 542 32.15 19.96 12.10
CA ILE A 542 30.74 19.72 12.37
C ILE A 542 30.58 19.21 13.80
N SER A 543 29.70 19.83 14.57
CA SER A 543 29.27 19.36 15.89
C SER A 543 27.86 18.81 15.83
N ILE A 544 27.66 17.66 16.48
CA ILE A 544 26.34 17.05 16.67
C ILE A 544 26.10 16.92 18.18
N THR A 545 25.08 17.62 18.69
CA THR A 545 24.71 17.56 20.11
C THR A 545 23.70 16.44 20.39
N ASN A 546 23.58 16.05 21.65
CA ASN A 546 22.53 15.14 22.09
C ASN A 546 21.13 15.67 21.71
N GLY A 547 20.28 14.80 21.14
CA GLY A 547 18.95 15.16 20.67
C GLY A 547 18.93 16.01 19.39
N ALA A 548 20.06 16.11 18.68
CA ALA A 548 20.10 16.71 17.36
C ALA A 548 19.16 15.97 16.40
N GLN A 549 18.58 16.71 15.45
CA GLN A 549 17.62 16.18 14.48
C GLN A 549 17.93 16.69 13.09
N ALA A 550 17.77 15.80 12.11
CA ALA A 550 17.93 16.13 10.71
C ALA A 550 16.99 15.31 9.82
N GLN A 551 16.69 15.82 8.64
CA GLN A 551 15.88 15.15 7.63
C GLN A 551 16.70 14.94 6.36
N MET A 552 16.51 13.80 5.70
CA MET A 552 17.23 13.45 4.49
C MET A 552 16.44 13.90 3.25
N ARG A 553 17.16 14.33 2.21
CA ARG A 553 16.60 14.67 0.90
C ARG A 553 17.44 14.06 -0.22
N ASN A 554 16.76 13.33 -1.11
CA ASN A 554 17.36 12.74 -2.29
C ASN A 554 17.23 13.68 -3.51
N TYR A 555 18.29 13.80 -4.31
CA TYR A 555 18.26 14.51 -5.59
C TYR A 555 18.16 13.53 -6.75
N LYS A 556 17.46 13.93 -7.83
CA LYS A 556 17.47 13.20 -9.12
C LYS A 556 18.88 12.97 -9.67
N SER A 557 19.84 13.82 -9.30
CA SER A 557 21.24 13.66 -9.68
C SER A 557 21.96 12.51 -8.96
N GLY A 558 21.34 11.89 -7.94
CA GLY A 558 21.95 10.93 -7.02
C GLY A 558 22.78 11.56 -5.89
N ASN A 559 22.78 12.89 -5.76
CA ASN A 559 23.33 13.54 -4.57
C ASN A 559 22.34 13.39 -3.41
N LYS A 560 22.84 13.48 -2.18
CA LYS A 560 22.01 13.48 -0.97
C LYS A 560 22.21 14.77 -0.18
N GLN A 561 21.21 15.16 0.61
CA GLN A 561 21.30 16.30 1.52
C GLN A 561 20.68 15.98 2.86
N ILE A 562 21.31 16.49 3.91
CA ILE A 562 20.86 16.46 5.28
C ILE A 562 20.38 17.87 5.63
N ASN A 563 19.08 18.05 5.76
CA ASN A 563 18.49 19.27 6.30
C ASN A 563 18.55 19.21 7.82
N THR A 564 19.27 20.13 8.43
CA THR A 564 19.45 20.15 9.87
C THR A 564 18.28 20.88 10.51
N MET A 565 17.60 20.22 11.44
CA MET A 565 16.44 20.79 12.14
C MET A 565 16.87 21.45 13.45
N LYS A 566 17.76 20.79 14.20
CA LYS A 566 18.36 21.35 15.43
C LYS A 566 19.62 20.59 15.84
N GLY A 567 20.49 21.24 16.61
CA GLY A 567 21.59 20.58 17.32
C GLY A 567 22.77 20.17 16.45
N ILE A 568 22.87 20.70 15.23
CA ILE A 568 23.97 20.43 14.30
C ILE A 568 24.61 21.77 13.92
N TYR A 569 25.90 21.92 14.21
CA TYR A 569 26.60 23.20 14.11
C TYR A 569 27.87 23.11 13.29
N TYR A 570 28.20 24.23 12.64
CA TYR A 570 29.48 24.47 11.99
C TYR A 570 30.38 25.27 12.94
N ASP A 571 31.47 24.65 13.38
CA ASP A 571 32.43 25.22 14.30
C ASP A 571 33.53 25.98 13.57
N THR A 572 33.75 27.21 14.00
CA THR A 572 34.91 28.03 13.64
C THR A 572 35.78 28.24 14.88
N LEU A 573 36.99 28.79 14.69
CA LEU A 573 37.92 29.12 15.79
C LEU A 573 37.29 29.94 16.93
N PHE A 574 36.26 30.74 16.65
CA PHE A 574 35.70 31.69 17.61
C PHE A 574 34.22 31.45 17.96
N ARG A 575 33.48 30.66 17.18
CA ARG A 575 32.05 30.42 17.39
C ARG A 575 31.51 29.21 16.62
N SER A 576 30.45 28.62 17.15
CA SER A 576 29.60 27.64 16.47
C SER A 576 28.42 28.36 15.81
N ARG A 577 28.00 27.91 14.63
CA ARG A 577 26.86 28.45 13.89
C ARG A 577 25.91 27.31 13.52
N ASP A 578 24.62 27.55 13.55
CA ASP A 578 23.65 26.57 13.06
C ASP A 578 23.95 26.22 11.61
N ILE A 579 23.98 24.92 11.31
CA ILE A 579 23.93 24.45 9.94
C ILE A 579 22.47 24.51 9.50
N ASN A 580 22.22 24.85 8.23
CA ASN A 580 20.91 24.77 7.59
C ASN A 580 20.78 23.45 6.82
N TYR A 581 21.83 23.07 6.09
CA TYR A 581 21.94 21.74 5.48
C TYR A 581 23.38 21.35 5.14
N ILE A 582 23.60 20.04 4.95
CA ILE A 582 24.84 19.45 4.44
C ILE A 582 24.50 18.66 3.17
N LYS A 583 25.08 19.04 2.04
CA LYS A 583 24.91 18.34 0.76
C LYS A 583 26.12 17.46 0.47
N PHE A 584 25.86 16.23 0.04
CA PHE A 584 26.84 15.20 -0.29
C PHE A 584 26.89 15.02 -1.80
N PHE A 585 28.08 15.19 -2.38
CA PHE A 585 28.29 15.03 -3.81
C PHE A 585 28.74 13.61 -4.15
N LYS A 586 27.92 12.88 -4.92
CA LYS A 586 28.17 11.46 -5.19
C LYS A 586 29.50 11.19 -5.89
N VAL A 587 29.95 12.10 -6.78
CA VAL A 587 31.07 11.83 -7.70
C VAL A 587 32.43 12.01 -7.02
N ASN A 588 32.66 13.16 -6.39
CA ASN A 588 33.93 13.47 -5.73
C ASN A 588 33.94 13.10 -4.24
N GLY A 589 32.79 12.84 -3.64
CA GLY A 589 32.68 12.50 -2.22
C GLY A 589 32.74 13.69 -1.27
N ASP A 590 32.80 14.93 -1.78
CA ASP A 590 32.92 16.14 -0.96
C ASP A 590 31.55 16.56 -0.38
N LEU A 591 31.61 17.45 0.61
CA LEU A 591 30.45 18.00 1.30
C LEU A 591 30.33 19.50 1.00
N MET A 592 29.11 20.01 0.87
CA MET A 592 28.84 21.45 0.95
C MET A 592 27.95 21.72 2.16
N ILE A 593 28.45 22.55 3.07
CA ILE A 593 27.72 22.98 4.25
C ILE A 593 27.16 24.37 3.99
N ASP A 594 25.86 24.53 4.18
CA ASP A 594 25.18 25.82 4.28
C ASP A 594 24.93 26.13 5.76
N TYR A 595 25.41 27.26 6.25
CA TYR A 595 25.36 27.61 7.68
C TYR A 595 25.06 29.08 7.93
N SER A 596 24.58 29.34 9.16
CA SER A 596 24.04 30.60 9.67
C SER A 596 22.86 31.19 8.88
N LYS A 597 22.20 32.19 9.49
CA LYS A 597 21.00 32.85 8.93
C LYS A 597 21.23 33.55 7.58
N ASP A 598 22.49 33.76 7.21
CA ASP A 598 22.92 34.41 5.97
C ASP A 598 23.28 33.40 4.85
N HIS A 599 23.04 32.09 5.05
CA HIS A 599 23.25 31.03 4.04
C HIS A 599 24.67 31.01 3.46
N ASN A 600 25.66 31.19 4.33
CA ASN A 600 27.06 31.03 3.91
C ASN A 600 27.34 29.57 3.57
N GLN A 601 27.98 29.34 2.42
CA GLN A 601 28.29 28.00 1.95
C GLN A 601 29.79 27.73 1.97
N LYS A 602 30.16 26.50 2.35
CA LYS A 602 31.54 26.03 2.31
C LYS A 602 31.61 24.60 1.83
N VAL A 603 32.44 24.37 0.81
CA VAL A 603 32.78 23.03 0.35
C VAL A 603 33.94 22.49 1.19
N ILE A 604 33.82 21.24 1.62
CA ILE A 604 34.74 20.56 2.54
C ILE A 604 35.12 19.22 1.93
N ASN A 605 36.43 18.92 1.97
CA ASN A 605 36.91 17.65 1.47
C ASN A 605 36.73 16.56 2.54
N THR A 606 35.90 15.56 2.26
CA THR A 606 35.52 14.54 3.26
C THR A 606 36.72 13.76 3.78
N GLU A 607 37.67 13.39 2.91
CA GLU A 607 38.81 12.60 3.36
C GLU A 607 39.76 13.42 4.23
N LYS A 608 40.10 14.63 3.80
CA LYS A 608 41.07 15.50 4.49
C LYS A 608 40.49 16.13 5.76
N ASP A 609 39.27 16.65 5.67
CA ASP A 609 38.73 17.59 6.65
C ASP A 609 37.66 16.96 7.56
N ILE A 610 37.24 15.71 7.31
CA ILE A 610 36.31 14.97 8.17
C ILE A 610 36.95 13.68 8.70
N LEU A 611 37.46 12.82 7.81
CA LEU A 611 37.93 11.48 8.20
C LEU A 611 39.33 11.47 8.84
N ARG A 612 40.25 12.34 8.41
CA ARG A 612 41.65 12.35 8.88
C ARG A 612 41.92 13.23 10.12
N LEU A 613 40.88 13.87 10.67
CA LEU A 613 40.93 14.59 11.96
C LEU A 613 40.58 13.65 13.10
#